data_AF-M7NKV3-F1
#
_entry.id   AF-M7NKV3-F1
#
_cell.length_a   1.000
_cell.length_b   1.000
_cell.length_c   1.000
_cell.angle_alpha   90.00
_cell.angle_beta   90.00
_cell.angle_gamma   90.00
#
_symmetry.space_group_name_H-M   'P 1'
#
loop_
_entity.id
_entity.type
_entity.pdbx_description
1 polymer ?
#
loop_
_entity_poly.entity_id
_entity_poly.type
_entity_poly.pdbx_seq_one_letter_code
_entity_poly.pdbx_strand_id
1 'polypeptide(L)'
;MSAQVQQYKKFKMPFNYVQVLIAAFGAMISSIFVFFVSEAAGASMQFSGGLFQQLTVMEIVRFTVLPFAILGLITFWIGRATPGFCRIAQWIGVAVVVVSLINPILYAADLASGIGLAVIHLIVGASWYLAVNNSNKKYNEAT
;
A
#
# COMPACT_ATOMS: atom_id res chain seq x y z
N MET A 1 49.83 8.79 -16.61
CA MET A 1 48.49 9.25 -17.07
C MET A 1 47.52 8.09 -17.01
N SER A 2 46.52 8.16 -16.13
CA SER A 2 45.18 7.63 -16.40
C SER A 2 44.25 8.23 -15.35
N ALA A 3 43.60 9.34 -15.69
CA ALA A 3 42.48 9.84 -14.91
C ALA A 3 41.40 8.76 -14.93
N GLN A 4 41.11 8.18 -13.77
CA GLN A 4 39.96 7.32 -13.57
C GLN A 4 38.73 8.19 -13.85
N VAL A 5 38.16 8.06 -15.06
CA VAL A 5 36.91 8.72 -15.41
C VAL A 5 35.85 8.10 -14.51
N GLN A 6 35.53 8.78 -13.41
CA GLN A 6 34.45 8.41 -12.52
C GLN A 6 33.17 8.44 -13.35
N GLN A 7 32.72 7.26 -13.77
CA GLN A 7 31.58 7.08 -14.63
C GLN A 7 30.39 7.77 -13.95
N TYR A 8 29.93 8.89 -14.49
CA TYR A 8 28.80 9.64 -13.94
C TYR A 8 27.59 8.70 -13.93
N LYS A 9 27.26 8.11 -12.78
CA LYS A 9 26.13 7.20 -12.61
C LYS A 9 24.86 8.02 -12.86
N LYS A 10 24.43 8.08 -14.12
CA LYS A 10 23.16 8.66 -14.55
C LYS A 10 22.03 7.77 -14.06
N PHE A 11 21.74 7.82 -12.76
CA PHE A 11 20.52 7.22 -12.22
C PHE A 11 19.36 8.20 -12.45
N LYS A 12 18.85 8.19 -13.68
CA LYS A 12 17.52 8.75 -13.96
C LYS A 12 16.52 7.76 -13.36
N MET A 13 16.15 8.03 -12.12
CA MET A 13 15.17 7.31 -11.30
C MET A 13 13.99 6.77 -12.12
N PRO A 14 13.80 5.44 -12.20
CA PRO A 14 12.75 4.82 -13.01
C PRO A 14 11.48 4.50 -12.21
N PHE A 15 11.23 5.18 -11.09
CA PHE A 15 10.04 4.91 -10.27
C PHE A 15 8.77 5.10 -11.10
N ASN A 16 8.12 3.98 -11.41
CA ASN A 16 6.97 3.96 -12.29
C ASN A 16 5.68 4.22 -11.48
N TYR A 17 5.26 5.49 -11.41
CA TYR A 17 4.02 5.84 -10.72
C TYR A 17 2.78 5.14 -11.29
N VAL A 18 2.76 4.85 -12.60
CA VAL A 18 1.64 4.12 -13.24
C VAL A 18 1.51 2.70 -12.68
N GLN A 19 2.62 2.03 -12.38
CA GLN A 19 2.57 0.71 -11.72
C GLN A 19 1.94 0.79 -10.32
N VAL A 20 2.16 1.89 -9.59
CA VAL A 20 1.51 2.11 -8.29
C VAL A 20 0.00 2.27 -8.46
N LEU A 21 -0.44 3.00 -9.48
CA LEU A 21 -1.88 3.16 -9.77
C LEU A 21 -2.55 1.85 -10.19
N ILE A 22 -1.88 1.03 -11.00
CA ILE A 22 -2.36 -0.32 -11.37
C ILE A 22 -2.47 -1.19 -10.12
N ALA A 23 -1.46 -1.16 -9.24
CA ALA A 23 -1.51 -1.90 -7.99
C ALA A 23 -2.61 -1.39 -7.05
N ALA A 24 -2.86 -0.08 -7.00
CA ALA A 24 -3.96 0.51 -6.24
C ALA A 24 -5.31 -0.02 -6.71
N PHE A 25 -5.50 -0.11 -8.03
CA PHE A 25 -6.71 -0.70 -8.62
C PHE A 25 -6.85 -2.18 -8.27
N GLY A 26 -5.77 -2.96 -8.39
CA GLY A 26 -5.76 -4.38 -7.99
C GLY A 26 -6.07 -4.58 -6.51
N ALA A 27 -5.49 -3.77 -5.63
CA ALA A 27 -5.75 -3.77 -4.21
C ALA A 27 -7.22 -3.45 -3.92
N MET A 28 -7.76 -2.41 -4.55
CA MET A 28 -9.16 -2.00 -4.39
C MET A 28 -10.13 -3.14 -4.77
N ILE A 29 -9.97 -3.74 -5.96
CA ILE A 29 -10.85 -4.82 -6.41
C ILE A 29 -10.75 -6.05 -5.48
N SER A 30 -9.53 -6.42 -5.08
CA SER A 30 -9.31 -7.54 -4.17
C SER A 30 -9.93 -7.29 -2.79
N SER A 31 -9.80 -6.08 -2.26
CA SER A 31 -10.42 -5.69 -1.00
C SER A 31 -11.95 -5.69 -1.05
N ILE A 32 -12.54 -5.22 -2.16
CA ILE A 32 -13.99 -5.28 -2.39
C ILE A 32 -14.47 -6.74 -2.46
N PHE A 33 -13.71 -7.61 -3.11
CA PHE A 33 -14.03 -9.04 -3.13
C PHE A 33 -14.04 -9.64 -1.71
N VAL A 34 -13.01 -9.36 -0.90
CA VAL A 34 -12.97 -9.81 0.51
C VAL A 34 -14.12 -9.26 1.32
N PHE A 35 -14.51 -8.00 1.09
CA PHE A 35 -15.66 -7.39 1.74
C PHE A 35 -16.94 -8.19 1.48
N PHE A 36 -17.27 -8.47 0.22
CA PHE A 36 -18.48 -9.24 -0.11
C PHE A 36 -18.42 -10.69 0.39
N VAL A 37 -17.26 -11.34 0.33
CA VAL A 37 -17.09 -12.69 0.88
C VAL A 37 -17.32 -12.70 2.39
N SER A 38 -16.82 -11.68 3.09
CA SER A 38 -16.98 -11.56 4.54
C SER A 38 -18.43 -11.27 4.93
N GLU A 39 -19.12 -10.37 4.21
CA GLU A 39 -20.57 -10.14 4.40
C GLU A 39 -21.37 -11.42 4.17
N ALA A 40 -21.09 -12.15 3.09
CA ALA A 40 -21.73 -13.44 2.80
C ALA A 40 -21.44 -14.50 3.87
N ALA A 41 -20.31 -14.40 4.57
CA ALA A 41 -19.94 -15.24 5.71
C ALA A 41 -20.55 -14.76 7.05
N GLY A 42 -21.38 -13.70 7.04
CA GLY A 42 -22.10 -13.20 8.21
C GLY A 42 -21.41 -12.05 8.96
N ALA A 43 -20.38 -11.44 8.40
CA ALA A 43 -19.78 -10.23 8.97
C ALA A 43 -20.75 -9.05 8.90
N SER A 44 -20.98 -8.35 10.02
CA SER A 44 -21.83 -7.15 10.03
C SER A 44 -21.18 -5.93 9.37
N MET A 45 -19.85 -5.93 9.26
CA MET A 45 -19.01 -4.81 8.83
C MET A 45 -19.19 -3.54 9.66
N GLN A 46 -19.65 -3.68 10.90
CA GLN A 46 -19.80 -2.60 11.86
C GLN A 46 -18.61 -2.53 12.82
N PHE A 47 -18.24 -1.29 13.17
CA PHE A 47 -17.10 -1.00 14.04
C PHE A 47 -17.48 0.08 15.06
N SER A 48 -17.09 -0.14 16.31
CA SER A 48 -17.43 0.71 17.46
C SER A 48 -16.54 1.94 17.62
N GLY A 49 -15.51 2.08 16.77
CA GLY A 49 -14.57 3.20 16.80
C GLY A 49 -13.85 3.39 15.46
N GLY A 50 -13.25 4.57 15.29
CA GLY A 50 -12.51 4.95 14.08
C GLY A 50 -13.16 6.05 13.25
N LEU A 51 -12.71 6.20 12.00
CA LEU A 51 -13.18 7.22 11.04
C LEU A 51 -14.58 6.94 10.47
N PHE A 52 -15.10 5.73 10.64
CA PHE A 52 -16.40 5.27 10.14
C PHE A 52 -16.98 4.22 11.08
N GLN A 53 -18.31 4.16 11.17
CA GLN A 53 -19.03 3.17 12.01
C GLN A 53 -19.39 1.90 11.23
N GLN A 54 -19.41 1.98 9.90
CA GLN A 54 -19.66 0.86 9.01
C GLN A 54 -18.67 0.93 7.87
N LEU A 55 -18.02 -0.19 7.57
CA LEU A 55 -17.22 -0.32 6.37
C LEU A 55 -18.16 -0.52 5.19
N THR A 56 -18.09 0.34 4.18
CA THR A 56 -18.76 0.11 2.90
C THR A 56 -17.75 0.06 1.76
N VAL A 57 -18.21 -0.35 0.58
CA VAL A 57 -17.41 -0.30 -0.66
C VAL A 57 -16.84 1.11 -0.89
N MET A 58 -17.59 2.17 -0.57
CA MET A 58 -17.13 3.54 -0.74
C MET A 58 -15.92 3.86 0.16
N GLU A 59 -15.93 3.44 1.42
CA GLU A 59 -14.78 3.57 2.32
C GLU A 59 -13.59 2.77 1.80
N ILE A 60 -13.79 1.55 1.30
CA ILE A 60 -12.70 0.75 0.72
C ILE A 60 -12.05 1.48 -0.45
N VAL A 61 -12.85 2.02 -1.39
CA VAL A 61 -12.31 2.78 -2.52
C VAL A 61 -11.54 4.01 -2.03
N ARG A 62 -12.15 4.82 -1.16
CA ARG A 62 -11.54 6.06 -0.65
C ARG A 62 -10.23 5.80 0.09
N PHE A 63 -10.23 4.85 1.02
CA PHE A 63 -9.08 4.55 1.87
C PHE A 63 -8.04 3.62 1.23
N THR A 64 -8.30 3.08 0.04
CA THR A 64 -7.29 2.36 -0.75
C THR A 64 -6.69 3.26 -1.81
N VAL A 65 -7.51 3.81 -2.71
CA VAL A 65 -7.05 4.50 -3.92
C VAL A 65 -6.39 5.84 -3.59
N LEU A 66 -7.01 6.63 -2.72
CA LEU A 66 -6.52 7.97 -2.41
C LEU A 66 -5.16 7.93 -1.68
N PRO A 67 -4.96 7.10 -0.61
CA PRO A 67 -3.65 6.94 -0.01
C PRO A 67 -2.60 6.40 -0.97
N PHE A 68 -2.93 5.39 -1.80
CA PHE A 68 -1.98 4.87 -2.80
C PHE A 68 -1.52 5.93 -3.78
N ALA A 69 -2.46 6.72 -4.32
CA ALA A 69 -2.14 7.77 -5.28
C ALA A 69 -1.27 8.86 -4.63
N ILE A 70 -1.68 9.37 -3.46
CA ILE A 70 -0.95 10.44 -2.77
C ILE A 70 0.43 9.96 -2.32
N LEU A 71 0.52 8.83 -1.61
CA LEU A 71 1.79 8.31 -1.11
C LEU A 71 2.69 7.84 -2.25
N GLY A 72 2.12 7.27 -3.31
CA GLY A 72 2.84 6.90 -4.51
C GLY A 72 3.44 8.12 -5.21
N LEU A 73 2.69 9.23 -5.29
CA LEU A 73 3.16 10.48 -5.87
C LEU A 73 4.26 11.12 -5.02
N ILE A 74 4.11 11.13 -3.69
CA ILE A 74 5.14 11.58 -2.75
C ILE A 74 6.41 10.73 -2.92
N THR A 75 6.27 9.40 -2.97
CA THR A 75 7.39 8.48 -3.16
C THR A 75 8.10 8.71 -4.49
N PHE A 76 7.33 8.95 -5.56
CA PHE A 76 7.86 9.33 -6.86
C PHE A 76 8.67 10.64 -6.76
N TRP A 77 8.11 11.69 -6.14
CA TRP A 77 8.77 12.99 -6.05
C TRP A 77 10.04 12.98 -5.20
N ILE A 78 9.99 12.41 -4.00
CA ILE A 78 11.15 12.33 -3.10
C ILE A 78 12.19 11.38 -3.68
N GLY A 79 11.74 10.25 -4.22
CA GLY A 79 12.62 9.27 -4.86
C GLY A 79 13.48 9.91 -5.95
N ARG A 80 12.94 10.85 -6.74
CA ARG A 80 13.72 11.54 -7.80
C ARG A 80 14.99 12.21 -7.26
N ALA A 81 14.94 12.76 -6.05
CA ALA A 81 16.08 13.38 -5.39
C ALA A 81 16.91 12.38 -4.57
N THR A 82 16.25 11.38 -3.97
CA THR A 82 16.88 10.43 -3.04
C THR A 82 16.46 8.99 -3.40
N PRO A 83 17.19 8.28 -4.28
CA PRO A 83 16.78 6.96 -4.76
C PRO A 83 16.61 5.90 -3.67
N GLY A 84 17.38 5.98 -2.58
CA GLY A 84 17.25 5.09 -1.44
C GLY A 84 15.93 5.24 -0.67
N PHE A 85 15.22 6.35 -0.86
CA PHE A 85 13.94 6.62 -0.19
C PHE A 85 12.87 5.61 -0.59
N CYS A 86 12.84 5.13 -1.84
CA CYS A 86 11.81 4.18 -2.29
C CYS A 86 11.84 2.88 -1.48
N ARG A 87 13.02 2.39 -1.09
CA ARG A 87 13.16 1.21 -0.22
C ARG A 87 12.63 1.46 1.19
N ILE A 88 12.81 2.67 1.71
CA ILE A 88 12.26 3.07 3.01
C ILE A 88 10.73 3.15 2.92
N ALA A 89 10.20 3.82 1.90
CA ALA A 89 8.76 3.98 1.67
C ALA A 89 8.03 2.63 1.55
N GLN A 90 8.66 1.65 0.92
CA GLN A 90 8.17 0.28 0.84
C GLN A 90 7.91 -0.32 2.23
N TRP A 91 8.86 -0.21 3.15
CA TRP A 91 8.75 -0.74 4.51
C TRP A 91 7.85 0.10 5.41
N ILE A 92 7.80 1.43 5.21
CA ILE A 92 6.85 2.30 5.92
C ILE A 92 5.42 1.81 5.69
N GLY A 93 5.04 1.47 4.46
CA GLY A 93 3.70 0.96 4.18
C GLY A 93 3.39 -0.36 4.90
N VAL A 94 4.37 -1.25 5.02
CA VAL A 94 4.24 -2.49 5.81
C VAL A 94 4.05 -2.18 7.30
N ALA A 95 4.85 -1.28 7.85
CA ALA A 95 4.74 -0.89 9.25
C ALA A 95 3.37 -0.26 9.57
N VAL A 96 2.88 0.61 8.68
CA VAL A 96 1.53 1.20 8.79
C VAL A 96 0.48 0.10 8.85
N VAL A 97 0.52 -0.87 7.94
CA VAL A 97 -0.44 -1.98 7.92
C VAL A 97 -0.40 -2.80 9.21
N VAL A 98 0.78 -3.16 9.70
CA VAL A 98 0.94 -3.92 10.95
C VAL A 98 0.30 -3.18 12.13
N VAL A 99 0.53 -1.87 12.24
CA VAL A 99 -0.10 -1.05 13.29
C VAL A 99 -1.60 -0.93 13.06
N SER A 100 -2.04 -0.77 11.81
CA SER A 100 -3.46 -0.64 11.46
C SER A 100 -4.28 -1.90 11.77
N LEU A 101 -3.68 -3.09 11.82
CA LEU A 101 -4.36 -4.34 12.20
C LEU A 101 -4.89 -4.34 13.63
N ILE A 102 -4.35 -3.49 14.51
CA ILE A 102 -4.84 -3.36 15.89
C ILE A 102 -6.31 -2.90 15.89
N ASN A 103 -6.67 -1.97 15.01
CA ASN A 103 -8.00 -1.38 14.96
C ASN A 103 -9.13 -2.39 14.68
N PRO A 104 -9.11 -3.18 13.58
CA PRO A 104 -10.16 -4.17 13.32
C PRO A 104 -10.27 -5.24 14.40
N ILE A 105 -9.17 -5.59 15.07
CA ILE A 105 -9.18 -6.61 16.13
C ILE A 105 -9.89 -6.09 17.39
N LEU A 106 -9.67 -4.82 17.77
CA LEU A 106 -10.20 -4.27 19.01
C LEU A 106 -11.62 -3.70 18.87
N TYR A 107 -11.99 -3.21 17.69
CA TYR A 107 -13.20 -2.39 17.51
C TYR A 107 -14.26 -3.00 16.59
N ALA A 108 -14.04 -4.20 16.04
CA ALA A 108 -15.09 -4.87 15.28
C ALA A 108 -16.27 -5.28 16.18
N ALA A 109 -17.49 -5.11 15.68
CA ALA A 109 -18.70 -5.55 16.38
C ALA A 109 -18.80 -7.09 16.48
N ASP A 110 -18.18 -7.79 15.53
CA ASP A 110 -18.11 -9.25 15.48
C ASP A 110 -16.75 -9.72 14.92
N LEU A 111 -16.39 -10.96 15.23
CA LEU A 111 -15.10 -11.54 14.85
C LEU A 111 -14.92 -11.63 13.33
N ALA A 112 -15.99 -11.92 12.58
CA ALA A 112 -15.90 -12.06 11.12
C ALA A 112 -15.58 -10.72 10.45
N SER A 113 -16.16 -9.61 10.93
CA SER A 113 -15.84 -8.25 10.50
C SER A 113 -14.38 -7.88 10.81
N GLY A 114 -13.89 -8.24 12.00
CA GLY A 114 -12.49 -8.02 12.39
C GLY A 114 -11.52 -8.76 11.46
N ILE A 115 -11.79 -10.04 11.18
CA ILE A 115 -10.98 -10.84 10.25
C ILE A 115 -11.07 -10.26 8.82
N GLY A 116 -12.26 -9.94 8.33
CA GLY A 116 -12.46 -9.39 6.98
C GLY A 116 -11.67 -8.10 6.76
N LEU A 117 -11.77 -7.14 7.68
CA LEU A 117 -11.01 -5.90 7.59
C LEU A 117 -9.50 -6.11 7.81
N ALA A 118 -9.08 -7.06 8.65
CA ALA A 118 -7.67 -7.42 8.78
C ALA A 118 -7.09 -7.95 7.46
N VAL A 119 -7.81 -8.83 6.75
CA VAL A 119 -7.39 -9.35 5.45
C VAL A 119 -7.31 -8.22 4.40
N ILE A 120 -8.26 -7.28 4.40
CA ILE A 120 -8.20 -6.10 3.54
C ILE A 120 -6.90 -5.30 3.79
N HIS A 121 -6.53 -5.05 5.05
CA HIS A 121 -5.27 -4.37 5.38
C HIS A 121 -4.04 -5.13 4.86
N LEU A 122 -4.01 -6.46 4.98
CA LEU A 122 -2.92 -7.28 4.45
C LEU A 122 -2.81 -7.18 2.92
N ILE A 123 -3.94 -7.22 2.20
CA ILE A 123 -3.99 -7.03 0.74
C ILE A 123 -3.41 -5.66 0.36
N VAL A 124 -3.84 -4.60 1.04
CA VAL A 124 -3.38 -3.22 0.79
C VAL A 124 -1.89 -3.11 1.05
N GLY A 125 -1.39 -3.65 2.16
CA GLY A 125 0.04 -3.63 2.50
C GLY A 125 0.91 -4.43 1.54
N ALA A 126 0.49 -5.64 1.19
CA ALA A 126 1.19 -6.47 0.21
C ALA A 126 1.22 -5.79 -1.16
N SER A 127 0.10 -5.21 -1.60
CA SER A 127 0.00 -4.49 -2.86
C SER A 127 0.94 -3.28 -2.88
N TRP A 128 1.04 -2.53 -1.78
CA TRP A 128 1.95 -1.40 -1.65
C TRP A 128 3.41 -1.85 -1.76
N TYR A 129 3.77 -2.87 -0.99
CA TYR A 129 5.12 -3.41 -0.97
C TYR A 129 5.56 -3.85 -2.37
N LEU A 130 4.72 -4.64 -3.05
CA LEU A 130 4.98 -5.11 -4.40
C LEU A 130 5.03 -3.96 -5.40
N ALA A 131 4.12 -2.99 -5.32
CA ALA A 131 4.09 -1.84 -6.20
C ALA A 131 5.38 -1.02 -6.10
N VAL A 132 5.78 -0.63 -4.89
CA VAL A 132 6.98 0.19 -4.67
C VAL A 132 8.24 -0.57 -5.05
N ASN A 133 8.33 -1.86 -4.72
CA ASN A 133 9.46 -2.71 -5.11
C ASN A 133 9.59 -2.82 -6.63
N ASN A 134 8.49 -3.12 -7.33
CA ASN A 134 8.49 -3.31 -8.78
C ASN A 134 8.76 -1.99 -9.51
N SER A 135 8.17 -0.89 -9.02
CA SER A 135 8.43 0.46 -9.53
C SER A 135 9.88 0.88 -9.37
N ASN A 136 10.59 0.37 -8.35
CA ASN A 136 11.98 0.67 -8.08
C ASN A 136 12.98 -0.43 -8.52
N LYS A 137 12.53 -1.42 -9.28
CA LYS A 137 13.28 -2.67 -9.57
C LYS A 137 14.72 -2.43 -10.06
N LYS A 138 14.92 -1.51 -11.00
CA LYS A 138 16.27 -1.21 -11.55
C LYS A 138 17.25 -0.66 -10.51
N TYR A 139 16.75 0.05 -9.51
CA TYR A 139 17.58 0.50 -8.40
C TYR A 139 17.88 -0.66 -7.46
N ASN A 140 16.87 -1.46 -7.12
CA ASN A 140 17.01 -2.61 -6.22
C ASN A 140 17.95 -3.70 -6.77
N GLU A 141 18.05 -3.87 -8.09
CA GLU A 141 18.99 -4.82 -8.73
C GLU A 141 20.44 -4.29 -8.75
N ALA A 142 20.64 -2.99 -8.56
CA ALA A 142 21.95 -2.34 -8.66
C ALA A 142 22.65 -2.11 -7.31
N THR A 143 22.00 -2.46 -6.19
CA THR A 143 22.49 -2.27 -4.81
C THR A 143 22.31 -3.54 -4.01
#